data_AF-A0A1D8S1H7-F1
#
_entry.id   AF-A0A1D8S1H7-F1
#
_cell.length_a   1.000
_cell.length_b   1.000
_cell.length_c   1.000
_cell.angle_alpha   90.00
_cell.angle_beta   90.00
_cell.angle_gamma   90.00
#
_symmetry.space_group_name_H-M   'P 1'
#
loop_
_entity.id
_entity.type
_entity.pdbx_description
1 polymer ?
#
loop_
_entity_poly.entity_id
_entity_poly.type
_entity_poly.pdbx_seq_one_letter_code
_entity_poly.pdbx_strand_id
1 'polypeptide(L)'
;MTDPGKYEGEGIDRRTLLKGTATLAGAGLIGVPMLSGSATAKRPANRTPCHQEFACSEDGTDVKFEFVIVEDDEGNVLDCYFEEETDTGLLEITDWEHKPGEPCEPIAVEWSSDTHIATKVLAFGGRDCELVEDPGESYRADGEGEAGLDTPSGQTAAISNLQFCVEEAPFPACPFYGTTRSDPTAINSIQYDPGLGQIVETSIGDIPDDFADSNYPNGVAFDDANDVWYFAEKNGALKTMNEDGMLGIEEYGVITPGNESIAGAAFRDDLAEYLFIPNGTNRLMAASIAGGSVTTRDVATLNWSVGLGDLAINRAEDVLYVSTTSSNTVGALFFSVDLQDPTTQTLIASEADGDRTQFAIKSQIAFDADETLWAHNAGTGDWRTVTDLTTGALSDVVATTREYTDLARCGFAEYSQA
;
A
#
# COMPACT_ATOMS: atom_id res chain seq x y z
N MET A 1 39.61 26.63 -4.48
CA MET A 1 38.78 25.41 -4.50
C MET A 1 37.42 25.84 -4.02
N THR A 2 36.55 26.15 -4.96
CA THR A 2 35.24 26.77 -4.78
C THR A 2 34.19 25.74 -5.17
N ASP A 3 33.24 25.59 -4.26
CA ASP A 3 32.05 24.74 -4.26
C ASP A 3 31.14 25.05 -5.46
N PRO A 4 30.60 24.06 -6.21
CA PRO A 4 29.54 24.30 -7.17
C PRO A 4 28.19 24.39 -6.43
N GLY A 5 27.54 25.55 -6.53
CA GLY A 5 26.33 25.86 -5.80
C GLY A 5 25.12 25.01 -6.18
N LYS A 6 24.41 24.53 -5.15
CA LYS A 6 22.99 24.15 -5.23
C LYS A 6 22.17 25.38 -5.63
N TYR A 7 21.40 25.26 -6.70
CA TYR A 7 20.28 26.16 -6.97
C TYR A 7 19.11 25.71 -6.09
N GLU A 8 18.79 26.50 -5.06
CA GLU A 8 17.50 26.43 -4.37
C GLU A 8 16.50 27.25 -5.20
N GLY A 9 15.66 26.57 -5.98
CA GLY A 9 14.53 27.19 -6.66
C GLY A 9 13.39 27.41 -5.66
N GLU A 10 12.98 28.66 -5.47
CA GLU A 10 11.76 29.02 -4.75
C GLU A 10 10.56 28.45 -5.51
N GLY A 11 9.86 27.48 -4.92
CA GLY A 11 8.60 26.94 -5.45
C GLY A 11 7.56 28.06 -5.59
N ILE A 12 7.15 28.33 -6.83
CA ILE A 12 6.02 29.22 -7.11
C ILE A 12 4.76 28.35 -7.11
N ASP A 13 3.95 28.46 -6.06
CA ASP A 13 2.60 27.90 -6.02
C ASP A 13 1.71 28.62 -7.06
N ARG A 14 1.33 27.90 -8.13
CA ARG A 14 0.55 28.45 -9.26
C ARG A 14 -0.83 27.82 -9.45
N ARG A 15 -1.52 27.41 -8.36
CA ARG A 15 -2.97 27.13 -8.43
C ARG A 15 -3.80 28.42 -8.50
N THR A 16 -3.69 29.25 -9.55
CA THR A 16 -4.74 30.23 -9.89
C THR A 16 -4.58 30.72 -11.35
N LEU A 17 -5.67 30.67 -12.14
CA LEU A 17 -5.88 31.09 -13.56
C LEU A 17 -5.68 29.93 -14.56
N LEU A 18 -6.64 29.44 -15.35
CA LEU A 18 -7.89 29.98 -15.89
C LEU A 18 -9.02 28.95 -15.88
N LYS A 19 -10.15 29.26 -15.22
CA LYS A 19 -11.46 28.70 -15.60
C LYS A 19 -12.03 29.55 -16.73
N GLY A 20 -11.83 29.10 -17.97
CA GLY A 20 -12.42 29.67 -19.18
C GLY A 20 -13.55 28.79 -19.70
N THR A 21 -14.78 29.28 -19.54
CA THR A 21 -16.04 28.72 -20.04
C THR A 21 -15.99 28.11 -21.43
N ALA A 22 -16.42 26.85 -21.52
CA ALA A 22 -16.81 26.18 -22.75
C ALA A 22 -17.87 27.00 -23.51
N THR A 23 -17.62 27.25 -24.80
CA THR A 23 -18.68 27.60 -25.75
C THR A 23 -18.44 26.82 -27.06
N LEU A 24 -19.30 25.83 -27.28
CA LEU A 24 -19.50 25.16 -28.56
C LEU A 24 -19.96 26.17 -29.63
N ALA A 25 -19.22 26.30 -30.72
CA ALA A 25 -19.75 26.70 -32.02
C ALA A 25 -18.81 26.24 -33.14
N GLY A 26 -19.28 25.33 -33.98
CA GLY A 26 -18.57 24.91 -35.18
C GLY A 26 -18.57 26.00 -36.26
N ALA A 27 -17.46 26.09 -36.99
CA ALA A 27 -17.40 26.49 -38.38
C ALA A 27 -16.00 26.15 -38.91
N GLY A 28 -15.95 25.41 -40.02
CA GLY A 28 -14.69 25.04 -40.66
C GLY A 28 -13.94 26.23 -41.25
N LEU A 29 -12.61 26.14 -41.29
CA LEU A 29 -11.77 26.95 -42.16
C LEU A 29 -10.63 26.11 -42.75
N ILE A 30 -10.37 26.47 -43.99
CA ILE A 30 -9.50 25.87 -45.00
C ILE A 30 -8.03 26.19 -44.70
N GLY A 31 -7.20 25.14 -44.69
CA GLY A 31 -5.82 25.04 -45.18
C GLY A 31 -4.83 26.22 -45.10
N VAL A 32 -3.69 25.96 -44.45
CA VAL A 32 -2.34 26.38 -44.89
C VAL A 32 -1.32 25.29 -44.53
N PRO A 33 -0.39 24.90 -45.42
CA PRO A 33 0.68 23.92 -45.12
C PRO A 33 2.01 24.63 -44.79
N MET A 34 2.73 24.19 -43.76
CA MET A 34 4.17 24.44 -43.61
C MET A 34 4.83 23.23 -42.93
N LEU A 35 5.58 22.43 -43.70
CA LEU A 35 7.05 22.41 -43.78
C LEU A 35 7.70 21.44 -42.76
N SER A 36 7.60 20.14 -43.04
CA SER A 36 8.53 19.13 -42.54
C SER A 36 9.41 18.64 -43.70
N GLY A 37 10.68 19.05 -43.68
CA GLY A 37 11.69 18.58 -44.63
C GLY A 37 12.09 17.14 -44.34
N SER A 38 11.54 16.20 -45.11
CA SER A 38 11.95 14.80 -45.09
C SER A 38 13.29 14.62 -45.79
N ALA A 39 14.39 14.64 -45.03
CA ALA A 39 15.65 14.04 -45.45
C ALA A 39 15.64 12.56 -45.03
N THR A 40 15.45 11.67 -46.00
CA THR A 40 15.52 10.20 -45.86
C THR A 40 16.97 9.73 -45.83
N ALA A 41 17.44 9.24 -44.68
CA ALA A 41 18.63 8.40 -44.59
C ALA A 41 18.21 6.92 -44.51
N LYS A 42 18.88 6.06 -45.29
CA LYS A 42 18.67 4.62 -45.30
C LYS A 42 19.19 4.01 -43.98
N ARG A 43 18.29 3.72 -43.02
CA ARG A 43 18.52 2.72 -41.96
C ARG A 43 18.20 1.31 -42.51
N PRO A 44 18.77 0.24 -41.95
CA PRO A 44 18.51 -1.14 -42.38
C PRO A 44 17.01 -1.45 -42.28
N ALA A 45 16.47 -2.04 -43.35
CA ALA A 45 15.05 -2.06 -43.70
C ALA A 45 14.13 -2.97 -42.86
N ASN A 46 14.44 -3.23 -41.58
CA ASN A 46 13.76 -4.28 -40.82
C ASN A 46 13.38 -3.94 -39.38
N ARG A 47 13.46 -2.66 -38.95
CA ARG A 47 12.83 -2.24 -37.69
C ARG A 47 11.49 -1.58 -37.99
N THR A 48 10.41 -2.22 -37.55
CA THR A 48 9.08 -1.61 -37.44
C THR A 48 9.21 -0.31 -36.65
N PRO A 49 8.53 0.78 -37.03
CA PRO A 49 8.53 1.99 -36.22
C PRO A 49 8.02 1.65 -34.81
N CYS A 50 8.79 1.95 -33.77
CA CYS A 50 8.51 1.42 -32.43
C CYS A 50 7.15 1.90 -31.86
N HIS A 51 6.66 3.06 -32.31
CA HIS A 51 5.31 3.56 -31.97
C HIS A 51 4.15 2.69 -32.50
N GLN A 52 4.39 1.80 -33.48
CA GLN A 52 3.33 0.92 -33.99
C GLN A 52 3.04 -0.25 -33.03
N GLU A 53 3.95 -0.51 -32.09
CA GLU A 53 3.85 -1.61 -31.12
C GLU A 53 3.35 -1.11 -29.76
N PHE A 54 3.20 0.21 -29.59
CA PHE A 54 2.68 0.80 -28.36
C PHE A 54 1.14 0.78 -28.36
N ALA A 55 0.61 -0.04 -27.46
CA ALA A 55 -0.79 -0.06 -27.09
C ALA A 55 -0.88 -0.59 -25.66
N CYS A 56 -1.72 0.05 -24.85
CA CYS A 56 -2.01 -0.42 -23.51
C CYS A 56 -2.90 -1.66 -23.55
N SER A 57 -2.86 -2.43 -22.47
CA SER A 57 -3.80 -3.53 -22.23
C SER A 57 -5.24 -3.00 -22.16
N GLU A 58 -6.23 -3.91 -22.14
CA GLU A 58 -7.65 -3.49 -22.03
C GLU A 58 -7.94 -2.71 -20.74
N ASP A 59 -7.16 -2.96 -19.68
CA ASP A 59 -7.30 -2.34 -18.36
C ASP A 59 -6.29 -1.21 -18.11
N GLY A 60 -5.35 -0.99 -19.04
CA GLY A 60 -4.32 0.05 -18.93
C GLY A 60 -4.78 1.43 -19.41
N THR A 61 -4.32 2.47 -18.73
CA THR A 61 -4.54 3.88 -19.09
C THR A 61 -3.32 4.46 -19.78
N ASP A 62 -3.55 5.22 -20.86
CA ASP A 62 -2.50 5.96 -21.58
C ASP A 62 -2.26 7.31 -20.89
N VAL A 63 -1.02 7.57 -20.48
CA VAL A 63 -0.59 8.83 -19.87
C VAL A 63 0.56 9.41 -20.69
N LYS A 64 0.47 10.68 -21.06
CA LYS A 64 1.45 11.32 -21.97
C LYS A 64 2.06 12.57 -21.35
N PHE A 65 3.37 12.69 -21.46
CA PHE A 65 4.13 13.88 -21.08
C PHE A 65 4.88 14.47 -22.27
N GLU A 66 4.89 15.80 -22.35
CA GLU A 66 5.71 16.59 -23.28
C GLU A 66 6.79 17.36 -22.52
N PHE A 67 8.01 17.40 -23.07
CA PHE A 67 9.05 18.28 -22.54
C PHE A 67 8.87 19.70 -23.09
N VAL A 68 8.56 20.64 -22.20
CA VAL A 68 8.27 22.04 -22.52
C VAL A 68 9.51 22.88 -22.25
N ILE A 69 9.88 23.72 -23.22
CA ILE A 69 10.92 24.74 -23.07
C ILE A 69 10.23 26.11 -23.11
N VAL A 70 10.36 26.87 -22.03
CA VAL A 70 9.84 28.23 -21.94
C VAL A 70 10.95 29.19 -22.36
N GLU A 71 10.71 29.94 -23.42
CA GLU A 71 11.63 30.96 -23.92
C GLU A 71 11.04 32.37 -23.73
N ASP A 72 11.91 33.37 -23.59
CA ASP A 72 11.51 34.76 -23.69
C ASP A 72 11.30 35.20 -25.16
N ASP A 73 10.84 36.44 -25.37
CA ASP A 73 10.63 37.01 -26.71
C ASP A 73 11.93 37.11 -27.55
N GLU A 74 13.10 36.96 -26.92
CA GLU A 74 14.41 36.98 -27.56
C GLU A 74 14.94 35.57 -27.88
N GLY A 75 14.20 34.52 -27.48
CA GLY A 75 14.58 33.12 -27.65
C GLY A 75 15.57 32.61 -26.60
N ASN A 76 15.73 33.31 -25.47
CA ASN A 76 16.51 32.79 -24.35
C ASN A 76 15.64 31.84 -23.53
N VAL A 77 16.18 30.66 -23.22
CA VAL A 77 15.51 29.68 -22.36
C VAL A 77 15.41 30.22 -20.93
N LEU A 78 14.18 30.33 -20.44
CA LEU A 78 13.85 30.74 -19.09
C LEU A 78 13.69 29.52 -18.16
N ASP A 79 13.05 28.46 -18.66
CA ASP A 79 12.72 27.27 -17.88
C ASP A 79 12.48 26.05 -18.80
N CYS A 80 12.56 24.84 -18.25
CA CYS A 80 12.17 23.63 -18.94
C CYS A 80 11.73 22.52 -17.98
N TYR A 81 10.67 21.81 -18.34
CA TYR A 81 10.01 20.82 -17.48
C TYR A 81 9.17 19.84 -18.31
N PHE A 82 8.73 18.74 -17.70
CA PHE A 82 7.73 17.84 -18.30
C PHE A 82 6.33 18.27 -17.89
N GLU A 83 5.42 18.39 -18.86
CA GLU A 83 4.00 18.70 -18.67
C GLU A 83 3.15 17.50 -19.10
N GLU A 84 2.21 17.08 -18.25
CA GLU A 84 1.27 16.02 -18.61
C GLU A 84 0.23 16.56 -19.63
N GLU A 85 0.21 15.99 -20.83
CA GLU A 85 -0.77 16.36 -21.87
C GLU A 85 -2.15 15.75 -21.61
N THR A 86 -2.20 14.59 -20.94
CA THR A 86 -3.44 13.81 -20.72
C THR A 86 -4.26 14.29 -19.53
N ASP A 87 -3.69 15.09 -18.62
CA ASP A 87 -4.34 15.67 -17.43
C ASP A 87 -5.07 14.61 -16.57
N THR A 88 -4.44 13.45 -16.42
CA THR A 88 -4.95 12.31 -15.63
C THR A 88 -4.51 12.40 -14.16
N GLY A 89 -3.34 12.98 -13.89
CA GLY A 89 -2.76 13.02 -12.55
C GLY A 89 -2.34 11.64 -12.00
N LEU A 90 -2.24 10.62 -12.86
CA LEU A 90 -1.91 9.26 -12.43
C LEU A 90 -0.41 9.02 -12.25
N LEU A 91 0.43 9.88 -12.83
CA LEU A 91 1.88 9.88 -12.69
C LEU A 91 2.37 11.31 -12.46
N GLU A 92 3.47 11.45 -11.73
CA GLU A 92 4.21 12.70 -11.60
C GLU A 92 5.66 12.47 -12.00
N ILE A 93 6.21 13.33 -12.87
CA ILE A 93 7.65 13.35 -13.14
C ILE A 93 8.34 14.08 -11.99
N THR A 94 9.10 13.35 -11.18
CA THR A 94 9.69 13.84 -9.93
C THR A 94 11.10 14.39 -10.11
N ASP A 95 11.87 13.83 -11.05
CA ASP A 95 13.23 14.29 -11.38
C ASP A 95 13.60 13.96 -12.84
N TRP A 96 14.64 14.63 -13.35
CA TRP A 96 15.24 14.31 -14.65
C TRP A 96 16.69 14.78 -14.75
N GLU A 97 17.50 13.99 -15.46
CA GLU A 97 18.90 14.33 -15.76
C GLU A 97 19.03 14.86 -17.19
N HIS A 98 20.02 15.72 -17.43
CA HIS A 98 20.24 16.41 -18.70
C HIS A 98 21.65 16.21 -19.24
N LYS A 99 21.85 16.49 -20.54
CA LYS A 99 23.17 16.42 -21.16
C LYS A 99 24.14 17.44 -20.56
N PRO A 100 25.43 17.10 -20.43
CA PRO A 100 26.43 18.03 -19.93
C PRO A 100 26.51 19.34 -20.73
N GLY A 101 26.15 20.45 -20.08
CA GLY A 101 26.19 21.79 -20.68
C GLY A 101 24.94 22.18 -21.48
N GLU A 102 23.94 21.30 -21.57
CA GLU A 102 22.68 21.51 -22.28
C GLU A 102 21.53 21.30 -21.28
N PRO A 103 21.18 22.31 -20.47
CA PRO A 103 20.26 22.18 -19.34
C PRO A 103 18.87 21.70 -19.71
N CYS A 104 18.40 21.95 -20.95
CA CYS A 104 17.07 21.55 -21.42
C CYS A 104 17.13 20.44 -22.48
N GLU A 105 18.10 19.54 -22.33
CA GLU A 105 18.18 18.31 -23.12
C GLU A 105 18.13 17.10 -22.17
N PRO A 106 16.93 16.67 -21.73
CA PRO A 106 16.78 15.57 -20.78
C PRO A 106 17.24 14.24 -21.40
N ILE A 107 17.90 13.42 -20.60
CA ILE A 107 18.41 12.09 -20.98
C ILE A 107 18.04 11.00 -19.98
N ALA A 108 17.55 11.37 -18.79
CA ALA A 108 16.94 10.45 -17.86
C ALA A 108 15.73 11.11 -17.20
N VAL A 109 14.72 10.33 -16.84
CA VAL A 109 13.50 10.81 -16.19
C VAL A 109 13.12 9.81 -15.10
N GLU A 110 12.79 10.32 -13.92
CA GLU A 110 12.22 9.58 -12.80
C GLU A 110 10.76 10.00 -12.60
N TRP A 111 9.91 9.06 -12.22
CA TRP A 111 8.50 9.30 -11.95
C TRP A 111 8.03 8.57 -10.71
N SER A 112 6.92 9.03 -10.16
CA SER A 112 6.22 8.36 -9.07
C SER A 112 4.70 8.36 -9.29
N SER A 113 4.04 7.40 -8.66
CA SER A 113 2.60 7.38 -8.49
C SER A 113 2.26 6.66 -7.19
N ASP A 114 1.26 7.16 -6.48
CA ASP A 114 0.75 6.51 -5.28
C ASP A 114 -0.22 5.35 -5.59
N THR A 115 -0.75 5.30 -6.82
CA THR A 115 -1.89 4.43 -7.17
C THR A 115 -1.68 3.61 -8.45
N HIS A 116 -0.64 3.89 -9.23
CA HIS A 116 -0.42 3.27 -10.54
C HIS A 116 1.03 2.81 -10.72
N ILE A 117 1.22 1.77 -11.52
CA ILE A 117 2.55 1.38 -11.99
C ILE A 117 2.63 1.54 -13.51
N ALA A 118 3.78 2.00 -14.00
CA ALA A 118 4.06 2.02 -15.43
C ALA A 118 4.39 0.60 -15.90
N THR A 119 3.55 0.01 -16.74
CA THR A 119 3.80 -1.30 -17.36
C THR A 119 4.56 -1.18 -18.68
N LYS A 120 4.46 -0.03 -19.34
CA LYS A 120 5.24 0.32 -20.54
C LYS A 120 5.58 1.79 -20.54
N VAL A 121 6.76 2.13 -21.08
CA VAL A 121 7.10 3.50 -21.45
C VAL A 121 7.62 3.53 -22.89
N LEU A 122 7.07 4.44 -23.68
CA LEU A 122 7.53 4.79 -25.02
C LEU A 122 8.15 6.18 -24.96
N ALA A 123 9.46 6.24 -25.11
CA ALA A 123 10.22 7.48 -25.13
C ALA A 123 10.51 7.92 -26.57
N PHE A 124 10.45 9.23 -26.82
CA PHE A 124 10.78 9.82 -28.12
C PHE A 124 11.94 10.81 -28.00
N GLY A 125 12.89 10.69 -28.92
CA GLY A 125 14.01 11.62 -29.06
C GLY A 125 14.32 11.95 -30.52
N GLY A 126 13.96 13.16 -30.96
CA GLY A 126 14.18 13.62 -32.33
C GLY A 126 13.42 12.81 -33.38
N ARG A 127 14.06 11.81 -33.97
CA ARG A 127 13.43 10.87 -34.93
C ARG A 127 13.49 9.41 -34.48
N ASP A 128 14.10 9.15 -33.33
CA ASP A 128 14.17 7.83 -32.73
C ASP A 128 13.10 7.71 -31.64
N CYS A 129 12.77 6.46 -31.34
CA CYS A 129 11.87 6.12 -30.27
C CYS A 129 12.31 4.78 -29.66
N GLU A 130 12.01 4.60 -28.38
CA GLU A 130 12.34 3.38 -27.64
C GLU A 130 11.12 2.97 -26.81
N LEU A 131 10.74 1.70 -26.92
CA LEU A 131 9.71 1.08 -26.11
C LEU A 131 10.38 0.20 -25.07
N VAL A 132 10.11 0.45 -23.80
CA VAL A 132 10.55 -0.36 -22.67
C VAL A 132 9.32 -0.97 -22.01
N GLU A 133 9.32 -2.28 -21.82
CA GLU A 133 8.32 -3.00 -21.01
C GLU A 133 8.85 -3.12 -19.58
N ASP A 134 7.95 -3.00 -18.60
CA ASP A 134 8.26 -3.03 -17.16
C ASP A 134 9.39 -2.06 -16.74
N PRO A 135 9.28 -0.75 -17.04
CA PRO A 135 10.36 0.20 -16.84
C PRO A 135 10.70 0.50 -15.37
N GLY A 136 9.86 0.09 -14.42
CA GLY A 136 9.98 0.50 -13.02
C GLY A 136 9.63 1.99 -12.85
N GLU A 137 10.48 2.73 -12.14
CA GLU A 137 10.26 4.15 -11.77
C GLU A 137 11.18 5.14 -12.50
N SER A 138 11.97 4.66 -13.47
CA SER A 138 12.89 5.54 -14.21
C SER A 138 13.17 5.04 -15.62
N TYR A 139 13.57 5.98 -16.49
CA TYR A 139 14.00 5.70 -17.86
C TYR A 139 15.26 6.50 -18.17
N ARG A 140 16.21 5.89 -18.91
CA ARG A 140 17.44 6.56 -19.38
C ARG A 140 17.66 6.32 -20.87
N ALA A 141 17.85 7.41 -21.61
CA ALA A 141 18.04 7.43 -23.05
C ALA A 141 19.41 6.87 -23.50
N ASP A 142 20.39 6.78 -22.60
CA ASP A 142 21.73 6.25 -22.90
C ASP A 142 21.81 4.71 -22.86
N GLY A 143 20.73 4.05 -22.44
CA GLY A 143 20.54 2.60 -22.59
C GLY A 143 21.65 1.78 -21.91
N GLU A 144 21.95 2.03 -20.64
CA GLU A 144 22.87 1.16 -19.86
C GLU A 144 22.36 -0.30 -19.80
N GLY A 145 22.60 -1.08 -20.86
CA GLY A 145 22.18 -2.48 -21.00
C GLY A 145 21.23 -2.78 -22.17
N GLU A 146 20.54 -1.79 -22.73
CA GLU A 146 19.55 -1.94 -23.83
C GLU A 146 19.68 -0.86 -24.93
N ALA A 147 18.74 -0.80 -25.88
CA ALA A 147 18.84 0.01 -27.09
C ALA A 147 18.28 1.45 -26.90
N GLY A 148 19.11 2.37 -26.42
CA GLY A 148 18.75 3.77 -26.15
C GLY A 148 18.31 4.65 -27.35
N LEU A 149 17.94 5.89 -27.06
CA LEU A 149 17.60 6.90 -28.06
C LEU A 149 18.87 7.48 -28.70
N ASP A 150 19.14 7.11 -29.95
CA ASP A 150 20.30 7.61 -30.69
C ASP A 150 19.93 8.55 -31.85
N THR A 151 20.63 9.68 -31.92
CA THR A 151 20.65 10.51 -33.13
C THR A 151 21.30 9.75 -34.30
N PRO A 152 21.07 10.14 -35.57
CA PRO A 152 21.77 9.56 -36.71
C PRO A 152 23.31 9.65 -36.64
N SER A 153 23.84 10.55 -35.80
CA SER A 153 25.27 10.72 -35.49
C SER A 153 25.80 9.75 -34.43
N GLY A 154 24.95 8.93 -33.79
CA GLY A 154 25.33 8.03 -32.69
C GLY A 154 25.57 8.76 -31.37
N GLN A 155 24.96 9.94 -31.19
CA GLN A 155 24.89 10.62 -29.90
C GLN A 155 23.51 10.39 -29.30
N THR A 156 23.41 10.26 -27.99
CA THR A 156 22.14 10.18 -27.26
C THR A 156 21.24 11.35 -27.64
N ALA A 157 20.01 11.06 -28.07
CA ALA A 157 19.00 12.07 -28.34
C ALA A 157 18.36 12.52 -27.01
N ALA A 158 18.00 13.80 -26.91
CA ALA A 158 17.24 14.29 -25.78
C ALA A 158 15.80 13.75 -25.84
N ILE A 159 15.22 13.45 -24.67
CA ILE A 159 13.85 13.02 -24.51
C ILE A 159 12.94 14.22 -24.78
N SER A 160 11.96 14.05 -25.65
CA SER A 160 11.01 15.09 -26.05
C SER A 160 9.58 14.76 -25.67
N ASN A 161 9.27 13.47 -25.58
CA ASN A 161 7.94 12.98 -25.22
C ASN A 161 8.07 11.62 -24.53
N LEU A 162 7.19 11.37 -23.58
CA LEU A 162 7.00 10.07 -22.93
C LEU A 162 5.52 9.69 -23.03
N GLN A 163 5.26 8.44 -23.39
CA GLN A 163 3.94 7.83 -23.31
C GLN A 163 4.04 6.61 -22.41
N PHE A 164 3.16 6.55 -21.41
CA PHE A 164 3.10 5.45 -20.45
C PHE A 164 1.82 4.67 -20.68
N CYS A 165 1.93 3.35 -20.59
CA CYS A 165 0.79 2.54 -20.18
C CYS A 165 0.91 2.36 -18.69
N VAL A 166 -0.05 2.88 -17.96
CA VAL A 166 -0.16 2.67 -16.52
C VAL A 166 -1.32 1.73 -16.25
N GLU A 167 -1.11 0.82 -15.32
CA GLU A 167 -2.19 0.07 -14.71
C GLU A 167 -2.30 0.53 -13.28
N GLU A 168 -3.50 0.44 -12.71
CA GLU A 168 -3.66 0.59 -11.27
C GLU A 168 -2.60 -0.32 -10.63
N ALA A 169 -1.79 0.27 -9.76
CA ALA A 169 -0.79 -0.49 -9.03
C ALA A 169 -1.57 -1.64 -8.43
N PRO A 170 -1.15 -2.90 -8.64
CA PRO A 170 -1.77 -3.97 -7.93
C PRO A 170 -1.53 -3.62 -6.47
N PHE A 171 -2.55 -3.05 -5.82
CA PHE A 171 -2.55 -2.89 -4.39
C PHE A 171 -2.10 -4.24 -3.86
N PRO A 172 -1.15 -4.24 -2.93
CA PRO A 172 -0.54 -5.49 -2.55
C PRO A 172 -1.60 -6.50 -2.16
N ALA A 173 -1.40 -7.75 -2.60
CA ALA A 173 -2.45 -8.76 -2.71
C ALA A 173 -3.35 -8.95 -1.48
N CYS A 174 -2.92 -8.51 -0.29
CA CYS A 174 -3.74 -8.16 0.88
C CYS A 174 -2.76 -7.71 2.00
N PRO A 175 -2.56 -6.41 2.33
CA PRO A 175 -1.66 -6.04 3.42
C PRO A 175 -2.26 -6.36 4.79
N PHE A 176 -1.44 -6.66 5.81
CA PHE A 176 -1.91 -6.57 7.19
C PHE A 176 -2.12 -5.12 7.55
N TYR A 177 -2.90 -4.90 8.60
CA TYR A 177 -3.04 -3.58 9.17
C TYR A 177 -2.64 -3.61 10.63
N GLY A 178 -1.93 -2.58 11.08
CA GLY A 178 -1.43 -2.55 12.45
C GLY A 178 -1.35 -1.15 13.02
N THR A 179 -1.56 -1.08 14.35
CA THR A 179 -1.33 0.12 15.16
C THR A 179 0.02 0.01 15.86
N THR A 180 0.75 1.12 15.97
CA THR A 180 2.13 1.09 16.50
C THR A 180 2.19 1.52 17.96
N ARG A 181 3.21 1.06 18.69
CA ARG A 181 3.46 1.55 20.06
C ARG A 181 3.81 3.04 20.10
N SER A 182 4.56 3.52 19.11
CA SER A 182 5.04 4.91 19.07
C SER A 182 3.93 5.90 18.73
N ASP A 183 3.01 5.45 17.88
CA ASP A 183 1.83 6.17 17.46
C ASP A 183 0.66 5.16 17.42
N PRO A 184 -0.09 5.05 18.52
CA PRO A 184 -1.20 4.11 18.62
C PRO A 184 -2.38 4.52 17.74
N THR A 185 -2.46 5.79 17.30
CA THR A 185 -3.54 6.26 16.44
C THR A 185 -3.30 5.96 14.96
N ALA A 186 -2.04 5.87 14.54
CA ALA A 186 -1.70 5.58 13.14
C ALA A 186 -1.99 4.12 12.75
N ILE A 187 -2.79 3.94 11.69
CA ILE A 187 -2.96 2.66 11.01
C ILE A 187 -1.94 2.58 9.87
N ASN A 188 -1.19 1.48 9.86
CA ASN A 188 -0.24 1.19 8.80
C ASN A 188 -0.68 -0.07 8.07
N SER A 189 -0.67 0.02 6.74
CA SER A 189 -0.62 -1.13 5.85
C SER A 189 0.79 -1.74 5.90
N ILE A 190 0.86 -3.05 6.03
CA ILE A 190 2.09 -3.81 6.23
C ILE A 190 2.08 -4.97 5.24
N GLN A 191 3.09 -5.05 4.38
CA GLN A 191 3.17 -6.10 3.38
C GLN A 191 4.59 -6.64 3.29
N TYR A 192 4.71 -7.97 3.17
CA TYR A 192 5.97 -8.58 2.75
C TYR A 192 6.14 -8.52 1.23
N ASP A 193 7.25 -7.91 0.79
CA ASP A 193 7.69 -7.93 -0.59
C ASP A 193 8.72 -9.07 -0.77
N PRO A 194 8.35 -10.17 -1.45
CA PRO A 194 9.27 -11.29 -1.66
C PRO A 194 10.41 -10.98 -2.65
N GLY A 195 10.22 -10.01 -3.56
CA GLY A 195 11.25 -9.59 -4.52
C GLY A 195 12.36 -8.79 -3.84
N LEU A 196 12.00 -7.98 -2.86
CA LEU A 196 12.93 -7.20 -2.04
C LEU A 196 13.37 -7.93 -0.77
N GLY A 197 12.65 -8.98 -0.37
CA GLY A 197 12.90 -9.72 0.87
C GLY A 197 12.72 -8.85 2.12
N GLN A 198 11.79 -7.90 2.08
CA GLN A 198 11.58 -6.92 3.14
C GLN A 198 10.10 -6.70 3.40
N ILE A 199 9.78 -6.06 4.53
CA ILE A 199 8.43 -5.56 4.80
C ILE A 199 8.35 -4.10 4.40
N VAL A 200 7.33 -3.78 3.62
CA VAL A 200 6.93 -2.43 3.23
C VAL A 200 5.83 -1.97 4.17
N GLU A 201 5.97 -0.76 4.71
CA GLU A 201 5.04 -0.17 5.66
C GLU A 201 4.54 1.17 5.13
N THR A 202 3.23 1.29 4.92
CA THR A 202 2.59 2.52 4.42
C THR A 202 1.58 3.01 5.45
N SER A 203 1.68 4.26 5.89
CA SER A 203 0.63 4.86 6.72
C SER A 203 -0.57 5.15 5.82
N ILE A 204 -1.74 4.63 6.20
CA ILE A 204 -2.97 4.74 5.39
C ILE A 204 -4.04 5.63 6.05
N GLY A 205 -3.85 5.96 7.33
CA GLY A 205 -4.77 6.82 8.04
C GLY A 205 -4.45 6.86 9.53
N ASP A 206 -5.12 7.79 10.22
CA ASP A 206 -5.09 7.89 11.66
C ASP A 206 -6.50 7.63 12.19
N ILE A 207 -6.61 6.94 13.32
CA ILE A 207 -7.85 6.87 14.09
C ILE A 207 -8.08 8.28 14.67
N PRO A 208 -9.10 9.03 14.22
CA PRO A 208 -9.30 10.44 14.60
C PRO A 208 -9.97 10.54 15.99
N ASP A 209 -9.31 9.96 17.00
CA ASP A 209 -9.82 9.83 18.35
C ASP A 209 -8.99 10.66 19.36
N ASP A 210 -9.58 11.76 19.81
CA ASP A 210 -8.99 12.70 20.77
C ASP A 210 -9.24 12.32 22.26
N PHE A 211 -9.77 11.13 22.56
CA PHE A 211 -10.06 10.73 23.95
C PHE A 211 -8.82 10.35 24.75
N ALA A 212 -8.86 10.55 26.07
CA ALA A 212 -7.70 10.38 26.97
C ALA A 212 -7.11 8.95 27.02
N ASP A 213 -7.85 7.96 26.50
CA ASP A 213 -7.44 6.55 26.40
C ASP A 213 -7.23 6.10 24.93
N SER A 214 -7.20 7.02 23.96
CA SER A 214 -6.94 6.72 22.52
C SER A 214 -5.54 6.16 22.24
N ASN A 215 -4.70 6.06 23.26
CA ASN A 215 -3.40 5.38 23.20
C ASN A 215 -3.48 3.83 23.28
N TYR A 216 -4.67 3.27 23.12
CA TYR A 216 -4.97 1.83 23.25
C TYR A 216 -6.01 1.31 22.23
N PRO A 217 -5.95 1.63 20.92
CA PRO A 217 -6.74 0.87 19.96
C PRO A 217 -6.08 -0.52 19.84
N ASN A 218 -6.71 -1.45 20.54
CA ASN A 218 -6.41 -2.87 20.50
C ASN A 218 -7.67 -3.61 20.02
N GLY A 219 -7.50 -4.87 19.63
CA GLY A 219 -8.57 -5.59 18.95
C GLY A 219 -8.95 -4.92 17.63
N VAL A 220 -7.98 -4.50 16.84
CA VAL A 220 -8.17 -4.04 15.47
C VAL A 220 -8.62 -5.23 14.63
N ALA A 221 -9.69 -5.04 13.88
CA ALA A 221 -10.16 -6.01 12.89
C ALA A 221 -10.74 -5.27 11.68
N PHE A 222 -10.68 -5.88 10.51
CA PHE A 222 -11.13 -5.29 9.27
C PHE A 222 -12.26 -6.10 8.63
N ASP A 223 -13.37 -5.43 8.33
CA ASP A 223 -14.49 -5.98 7.56
C ASP A 223 -14.34 -5.58 6.10
N ASP A 224 -13.68 -6.46 5.35
CA ASP A 224 -13.39 -6.33 3.93
C ASP A 224 -14.64 -6.05 3.08
N ALA A 225 -15.77 -6.67 3.40
CA ALA A 225 -16.97 -6.56 2.57
C ALA A 225 -17.65 -5.19 2.68
N ASN A 226 -17.39 -4.44 3.76
CA ASN A 226 -18.02 -3.14 4.03
C ASN A 226 -17.00 -2.00 4.17
N ASP A 227 -15.71 -2.31 4.07
CA ASP A 227 -14.62 -1.36 4.21
C ASP A 227 -14.62 -0.63 5.57
N VAL A 228 -14.74 -1.43 6.64
CA VAL A 228 -14.89 -0.93 8.02
C VAL A 228 -13.81 -1.47 8.94
N TRP A 229 -13.13 -0.54 9.61
CA TRP A 229 -12.27 -0.79 10.76
C TRP A 229 -13.09 -0.96 12.02
N TYR A 230 -12.77 -1.99 12.79
CA TYR A 230 -13.26 -2.22 14.15
C TYR A 230 -12.08 -2.09 15.09
N PHE A 231 -12.27 -1.40 16.21
CA PHE A 231 -11.28 -1.33 17.27
C PHE A 231 -11.96 -1.11 18.61
N ALA A 232 -11.27 -1.50 19.68
CA ALA A 232 -11.79 -1.39 21.03
C ALA A 232 -10.88 -0.57 21.93
N GLU A 233 -11.49 0.26 22.78
CA GLU A 233 -10.76 0.96 23.83
C GLU A 233 -10.43 0.03 25.01
N LYS A 234 -9.58 0.53 25.92
CA LYS A 234 -9.14 -0.18 27.12
C LYS A 234 -10.26 -0.68 28.04
N ASN A 235 -11.44 -0.07 28.02
CA ASN A 235 -12.61 -0.52 28.80
C ASN A 235 -13.51 -1.49 28.02
N GLY A 236 -13.12 -1.89 26.80
CA GLY A 236 -13.91 -2.73 25.91
C GLY A 236 -15.02 -1.97 25.17
N ALA A 237 -14.94 -0.64 25.04
CA ALA A 237 -15.84 0.13 24.18
C ALA A 237 -15.51 -0.13 22.71
N LEU A 238 -16.49 -0.63 21.95
CA LEU A 238 -16.35 -0.89 20.52
C LEU A 238 -16.60 0.39 19.72
N LYS A 239 -15.73 0.62 18.75
CA LYS A 239 -15.81 1.71 17.78
C LYS A 239 -15.60 1.16 16.38
N THR A 240 -16.15 1.87 15.41
CA THR A 240 -15.84 1.64 14.00
C THR A 240 -15.48 2.93 13.30
N MET A 241 -14.71 2.83 12.22
CA MET A 241 -14.52 3.90 11.25
C MET A 241 -14.47 3.27 9.86
N ASN A 242 -14.87 4.02 8.84
CA ASN A 242 -14.60 3.61 7.48
C ASN A 242 -13.11 3.77 7.17
N GLU A 243 -12.62 3.11 6.12
CA GLU A 243 -11.20 3.09 5.78
C GLU A 243 -10.55 4.48 5.66
N ASP A 244 -11.17 5.39 4.91
CA ASP A 244 -10.63 6.73 4.68
C ASP A 244 -10.70 7.66 5.92
N GLY A 245 -11.31 7.19 7.01
CA GLY A 245 -11.54 7.96 8.24
C GLY A 245 -12.44 9.20 8.08
N MET A 246 -12.93 9.50 6.87
CA MET A 246 -13.65 10.72 6.53
C MET A 246 -15.09 10.71 7.04
N LEU A 247 -15.72 9.54 7.19
CA LEU A 247 -17.08 9.45 7.74
C LEU A 247 -17.08 9.54 9.27
N GLY A 248 -15.88 9.55 9.89
CA GLY A 248 -15.69 9.67 11.32
C GLY A 248 -15.89 8.36 12.08
N ILE A 249 -15.78 8.46 13.40
CA ILE A 249 -15.89 7.31 14.31
C ILE A 249 -17.34 7.13 14.74
N GLU A 250 -17.85 5.91 14.60
CA GLU A 250 -19.10 5.47 15.23
C GLU A 250 -18.81 4.72 16.53
N GLU A 251 -19.57 5.01 17.58
CA GLU A 251 -19.39 4.42 18.90
C GLU A 251 -20.58 3.53 19.29
N TYR A 252 -20.27 2.34 19.79
CA TYR A 252 -21.27 1.33 20.15
C TYR A 252 -21.34 1.05 21.66
N GLY A 253 -20.46 1.67 22.44
CA GLY A 253 -20.35 1.47 23.88
C GLY A 253 -19.62 0.19 24.27
N VAL A 254 -19.63 -0.14 25.57
CA VAL A 254 -18.89 -1.26 26.12
C VAL A 254 -19.52 -2.61 25.76
N ILE A 255 -18.75 -3.44 25.06
CA ILE A 255 -19.16 -4.79 24.62
C ILE A 255 -18.66 -5.91 25.54
N THR A 256 -17.77 -5.59 26.48
CA THR A 256 -17.25 -6.56 27.47
C THR A 256 -18.13 -6.60 28.74
N PRO A 257 -18.44 -7.78 29.31
CA PRO A 257 -19.35 -7.90 30.46
C PRO A 257 -18.86 -7.20 31.75
N GLY A 258 -17.55 -7.01 31.91
CA GLY A 258 -16.92 -6.46 33.11
C GLY A 258 -16.06 -5.22 32.84
N ASN A 259 -16.25 -4.56 31.70
CA ASN A 259 -15.39 -3.47 31.21
C ASN A 259 -13.91 -3.90 31.08
N GLU A 260 -13.66 -5.17 30.78
CA GLU A 260 -12.32 -5.67 30.49
C GLU A 260 -11.81 -5.06 29.18
N SER A 261 -10.50 -4.87 29.09
CA SER A 261 -9.85 -4.50 27.83
C SER A 261 -9.96 -5.62 26.81
N ILE A 262 -10.01 -5.25 25.53
CA ILE A 262 -9.77 -6.17 24.41
C ILE A 262 -8.33 -5.94 23.95
N ALA A 263 -7.61 -7.02 23.66
CA ALA A 263 -6.17 -6.99 23.36
C ALA A 263 -5.81 -7.80 22.11
N GLY A 264 -6.81 -8.08 21.27
CA GLY A 264 -6.71 -8.87 20.05
C GLY A 264 -8.11 -9.21 19.56
N ALA A 265 -8.36 -9.08 18.26
CA ALA A 265 -9.65 -9.33 17.65
C ALA A 265 -9.51 -9.66 16.16
N ALA A 266 -10.54 -10.29 15.60
CA ALA A 266 -10.57 -10.65 14.19
C ALA A 266 -12.00 -10.60 13.70
N PHE A 267 -12.17 -10.27 12.43
CA PHE A 267 -13.47 -10.22 11.79
C PHE A 267 -13.77 -11.56 11.09
N ARG A 268 -15.00 -12.05 11.26
CA ARG A 268 -15.50 -13.27 10.63
C ARG A 268 -16.57 -12.92 9.61
N ASP A 269 -16.22 -13.09 8.34
CA ASP A 269 -16.99 -12.56 7.21
C ASP A 269 -18.34 -13.26 7.01
N ASP A 270 -18.42 -14.58 7.17
CA ASP A 270 -19.64 -15.38 6.91
C ASP A 270 -20.81 -15.01 7.84
N LEU A 271 -20.49 -14.48 9.03
CA LEU A 271 -21.47 -14.02 10.02
C LEU A 271 -21.47 -12.50 10.21
N ALA A 272 -20.54 -11.77 9.57
CA ALA A 272 -20.28 -10.35 9.81
C ALA A 272 -20.12 -10.05 11.32
N GLU A 273 -19.19 -10.76 11.96
CA GLU A 273 -18.97 -10.70 13.40
C GLU A 273 -17.54 -10.31 13.77
N TYR A 274 -17.43 -9.37 14.70
CA TYR A 274 -16.19 -9.03 15.39
C TYR A 274 -15.95 -10.03 16.53
N LEU A 275 -14.99 -10.94 16.37
CA LEU A 275 -14.58 -11.89 17.40
C LEU A 275 -13.48 -11.32 18.29
N PHE A 276 -13.66 -11.50 19.59
CA PHE A 276 -12.73 -11.01 20.60
C PHE A 276 -12.75 -11.91 21.84
N ILE A 277 -11.70 -11.79 22.65
CA ILE A 277 -11.64 -12.38 23.98
C ILE A 277 -11.45 -11.23 24.98
N PRO A 278 -12.36 -11.03 25.96
CA PRO A 278 -12.11 -10.05 27.02
C PRO A 278 -10.88 -10.47 27.83
N ASN A 279 -9.93 -9.55 27.99
CA ASN A 279 -8.62 -9.86 28.57
C ASN A 279 -8.75 -10.40 30.01
N GLY A 280 -8.04 -11.49 30.31
CA GLY A 280 -8.08 -12.18 31.61
C GLY A 280 -9.27 -13.14 31.77
N THR A 281 -10.12 -13.28 30.76
CA THR A 281 -11.27 -14.20 30.79
C THR A 281 -10.99 -15.48 30.00
N ASN A 282 -11.94 -16.42 30.04
CA ASN A 282 -11.96 -17.63 29.23
C ASN A 282 -13.15 -17.64 28.26
N ARG A 283 -13.59 -16.49 27.77
CA ARG A 283 -14.77 -16.38 26.90
C ARG A 283 -14.35 -15.88 25.53
N LEU A 284 -14.57 -16.68 24.51
CA LEU A 284 -14.58 -16.20 23.13
C LEU A 284 -15.95 -15.60 22.87
N MET A 285 -15.98 -14.32 22.53
CA MET A 285 -17.19 -13.55 22.30
C MET A 285 -17.23 -13.03 20.87
N ALA A 286 -18.44 -12.74 20.40
CA ALA A 286 -18.67 -12.09 19.13
C ALA A 286 -19.57 -10.86 19.35
N ALA A 287 -19.31 -9.81 18.59
CA ALA A 287 -20.16 -8.64 18.45
C ALA A 287 -20.64 -8.52 17.00
N SER A 288 -21.94 -8.31 16.82
CA SER A 288 -22.54 -8.02 15.51
C SER A 288 -23.12 -6.61 15.55
N ILE A 289 -22.91 -5.84 14.48
CA ILE A 289 -23.49 -4.51 14.32
C ILE A 289 -24.65 -4.59 13.33
N ALA A 290 -25.83 -4.13 13.76
CA ALA A 290 -26.99 -4.04 12.89
C ALA A 290 -27.82 -2.80 13.25
N GLY A 291 -28.08 -1.96 12.24
CA GLY A 291 -28.93 -0.78 12.39
C GLY A 291 -28.41 0.23 13.42
N GLY A 292 -27.09 0.42 13.51
CA GLY A 292 -26.45 1.33 14.47
C GLY A 292 -26.47 0.82 15.92
N SER A 293 -26.70 -0.47 16.13
CA SER A 293 -26.68 -1.10 17.45
C SER A 293 -25.79 -2.33 17.46
N VAL A 294 -25.10 -2.55 18.58
CA VAL A 294 -24.27 -3.74 18.79
C VAL A 294 -25.01 -4.77 19.64
N THR A 295 -24.92 -6.03 19.22
CA THR A 295 -25.34 -7.18 20.04
C THR A 295 -24.16 -8.11 20.26
N THR A 296 -24.01 -8.61 21.49
CA THR A 296 -22.93 -9.54 21.83
C THR A 296 -23.46 -10.91 22.19
N ARG A 297 -22.65 -11.94 21.93
CA ARG A 297 -22.93 -13.33 22.31
C ARG A 297 -21.66 -14.08 22.71
N ASP A 298 -21.85 -15.11 23.53
CA ASP A 298 -20.80 -16.10 23.76
C ASP A 298 -20.69 -17.04 22.55
N VAL A 299 -19.47 -17.16 22.02
CA VAL A 299 -19.13 -18.15 20.99
C VAL A 299 -18.70 -19.44 21.66
N ALA A 300 -17.79 -19.35 22.64
CA ALA A 300 -17.26 -20.50 23.35
C ALA A 300 -16.78 -20.15 24.76
N THR A 301 -16.76 -21.16 25.63
CA THR A 301 -15.92 -21.15 26.84
C THR A 301 -14.59 -21.81 26.51
N LEU A 302 -13.50 -21.07 26.67
CA LEU A 302 -12.15 -21.52 26.44
C LEU A 302 -11.66 -22.41 27.59
N ASN A 303 -10.79 -23.36 27.25
CA ASN A 303 -10.12 -24.23 28.23
C ASN A 303 -9.20 -23.48 29.19
N TRP A 304 -8.82 -22.25 28.85
CA TRP A 304 -7.89 -21.41 29.60
C TRP A 304 -8.46 -20.00 29.79
N SER A 305 -8.20 -19.41 30.96
CA SER A 305 -8.32 -17.96 31.12
C SER A 305 -7.02 -17.33 30.68
N VAL A 306 -7.08 -16.34 29.78
CA VAL A 306 -5.91 -15.87 29.04
C VAL A 306 -5.72 -14.36 29.13
N GLY A 307 -4.48 -13.93 29.31
CA GLY A 307 -4.06 -12.59 28.93
C GLY A 307 -3.65 -12.62 27.47
N LEU A 308 -4.23 -11.78 26.61
CA LEU A 308 -4.00 -11.91 25.16
C LEU A 308 -2.69 -11.27 24.71
N GLY A 309 -2.13 -11.88 23.66
CA GLY A 309 -1.21 -11.25 22.73
C GLY A 309 -2.02 -10.73 21.55
N ASP A 310 -2.70 -11.65 20.83
CA ASP A 310 -3.55 -11.36 19.66
C ASP A 310 -4.33 -12.62 19.20
N LEU A 311 -5.21 -12.48 18.21
CA LEU A 311 -5.93 -13.60 17.57
C LEU A 311 -6.09 -13.40 16.05
N ALA A 312 -6.08 -14.49 15.29
CA ALA A 312 -6.16 -14.45 13.82
C ALA A 312 -7.01 -15.61 13.28
N ILE A 313 -7.79 -15.38 12.22
CA ILE A 313 -8.65 -16.39 11.61
C ILE A 313 -8.07 -16.88 10.30
N ASN A 314 -7.88 -18.19 10.17
CA ASN A 314 -7.73 -18.87 8.89
C ASN A 314 -9.13 -19.05 8.28
N ARG A 315 -9.47 -18.25 7.27
CA ARG A 315 -10.81 -18.23 6.65
C ARG A 315 -11.08 -19.49 5.84
N ALA A 316 -10.06 -20.09 5.23
CA ALA A 316 -10.20 -21.29 4.42
C ALA A 316 -10.63 -22.51 5.27
N GLU A 317 -10.15 -22.57 6.51
CA GLU A 317 -10.40 -23.69 7.43
C GLU A 317 -11.41 -23.37 8.55
N ASP A 318 -11.84 -22.11 8.68
CA ASP A 318 -12.67 -21.60 9.79
C ASP A 318 -12.04 -21.92 11.17
N VAL A 319 -10.74 -21.63 11.30
CA VAL A 319 -9.96 -21.87 12.53
C VAL A 319 -9.42 -20.56 13.08
N LEU A 320 -9.74 -20.29 14.34
CA LEU A 320 -9.19 -19.16 15.09
C LEU A 320 -7.90 -19.60 15.80
N TYR A 321 -6.79 -18.92 15.53
CA TYR A 321 -5.54 -19.04 16.25
C TYR A 321 -5.43 -17.92 17.29
N VAL A 322 -4.91 -18.24 18.46
CA VAL A 322 -4.80 -17.31 19.59
C VAL A 322 -3.38 -17.36 20.14
N SER A 323 -2.72 -16.20 20.17
CA SER A 323 -1.47 -15.98 20.90
C SER A 323 -1.76 -15.32 22.23
N THR A 324 -1.19 -15.84 23.32
CA THR A 324 -1.42 -15.29 24.66
C THR A 324 -0.12 -14.77 25.28
N THR A 325 -0.24 -13.76 26.13
CA THR A 325 0.85 -13.27 26.99
C THR A 325 0.94 -14.04 28.31
N SER A 326 -0.18 -14.60 28.76
CA SER A 326 -0.28 -15.40 29.99
C SER A 326 -1.54 -16.28 30.00
N SER A 327 -1.55 -17.28 30.89
CA SER A 327 -2.72 -18.11 31.18
C SER A 327 -2.76 -18.50 32.65
N ASN A 328 -3.89 -19.05 33.09
CA ASN A 328 -4.07 -19.55 34.45
C ASN A 328 -3.37 -20.89 34.76
N THR A 329 -2.73 -21.55 33.78
CA THR A 329 -2.15 -22.89 33.96
C THR A 329 -0.64 -22.94 33.75
N VAL A 330 -0.12 -22.51 32.61
CA VAL A 330 1.29 -22.78 32.21
C VAL A 330 2.01 -21.60 31.55
N GLY A 331 1.58 -20.36 31.83
CA GLY A 331 2.17 -19.17 31.23
C GLY A 331 1.58 -18.88 29.85
N ALA A 332 2.38 -18.34 28.93
CA ALA A 332 1.90 -18.03 27.58
C ALA A 332 1.60 -19.28 26.74
N LEU A 333 0.60 -19.18 25.86
CA LEU A 333 0.05 -20.25 25.04
C LEU A 333 -0.10 -19.80 23.59
N PHE A 334 0.00 -20.76 22.68
CA PHE A 334 -0.50 -20.66 21.31
C PHE A 334 -1.45 -21.84 21.10
N PHE A 335 -2.70 -21.57 20.73
CA PHE A 335 -3.74 -22.59 20.60
C PHE A 335 -4.72 -22.21 19.50
N SER A 336 -5.52 -23.18 19.07
CA SER A 336 -6.58 -22.98 18.09
C SER A 336 -7.97 -23.34 18.60
N VAL A 337 -8.98 -22.75 17.98
CA VAL A 337 -10.40 -23.03 18.16
C VAL A 337 -11.01 -23.29 16.78
N ASP A 338 -11.64 -24.44 16.61
CA ASP A 338 -12.47 -24.72 15.43
C ASP A 338 -13.74 -23.87 15.52
N LEU A 339 -13.98 -22.96 14.58
CA LEU A 339 -15.12 -22.05 14.65
C LEU A 339 -16.43 -22.69 14.15
N GLN A 340 -16.38 -23.88 13.54
CA GLN A 340 -17.55 -24.70 13.21
C GLN A 340 -17.98 -25.58 14.39
N ASP A 341 -17.03 -26.01 15.22
CA ASP A 341 -17.27 -26.63 16.52
C ASP A 341 -16.36 -26.00 17.61
N PRO A 342 -16.77 -24.87 18.21
CA PRO A 342 -15.95 -24.15 19.19
C PRO A 342 -15.65 -24.89 20.50
N THR A 343 -16.20 -26.09 20.68
CA THR A 343 -15.82 -27.00 21.76
C THR A 343 -14.52 -27.76 21.46
N THR A 344 -14.14 -27.83 20.19
CA THR A 344 -12.88 -28.40 19.72
C THR A 344 -11.79 -27.34 19.77
N GLN A 345 -10.95 -27.42 20.81
CA GLN A 345 -9.83 -26.51 21.06
C GLN A 345 -8.54 -27.30 21.19
N THR A 346 -7.48 -26.85 20.53
CA THR A 346 -6.19 -27.55 20.49
C THR A 346 -5.08 -26.67 21.02
N LEU A 347 -4.43 -27.10 22.11
CA LEU A 347 -3.17 -26.49 22.53
C LEU A 347 -2.08 -26.88 21.52
N ILE A 348 -1.43 -25.88 20.92
CA ILE A 348 -0.40 -26.08 19.91
C ILE A 348 0.99 -25.97 20.56
N ALA A 349 1.23 -24.91 21.32
CA ALA A 349 2.48 -24.69 22.03
C ALA A 349 2.27 -23.91 23.34
N SER A 350 3.20 -24.04 24.27
CA SER A 350 3.23 -23.30 25.53
C SER A 350 4.63 -22.80 25.87
N GLU A 351 4.71 -21.87 26.82
CA GLU A 351 5.98 -21.38 27.38
C GLU A 351 6.81 -22.48 28.06
N ALA A 352 6.21 -23.64 28.36
CA ALA A 352 6.94 -24.81 28.84
C ALA A 352 7.65 -25.59 27.73
N ASP A 353 7.20 -25.47 26.49
CA ASP A 353 7.75 -26.17 25.31
C ASP A 353 8.91 -25.37 24.67
N GLY A 354 8.86 -24.04 24.78
CA GLY A 354 9.87 -23.13 24.26
C GLY A 354 9.49 -21.67 24.49
N ASP A 355 10.24 -20.76 23.87
CA ASP A 355 9.99 -19.33 23.98
C ASP A 355 9.40 -18.74 22.69
N ARG A 356 9.18 -17.41 22.70
CA ARG A 356 8.64 -16.65 21.57
C ARG A 356 9.52 -16.59 20.33
N THR A 357 10.76 -17.09 20.39
CA THR A 357 11.62 -17.24 19.20
C THR A 357 11.39 -18.58 18.51
N GLN A 358 10.77 -19.53 19.21
CA GLN A 358 10.47 -20.86 18.72
C GLN A 358 8.99 -21.03 18.36
N PHE A 359 8.09 -20.39 19.11
CA PHE A 359 6.65 -20.52 18.96
C PHE A 359 5.95 -19.16 18.94
N ALA A 360 4.80 -19.08 18.27
CA ALA A 360 3.96 -17.87 18.16
C ALA A 360 3.24 -17.47 19.47
N ILE A 361 3.91 -17.58 20.61
CA ILE A 361 3.43 -17.15 21.93
C ILE A 361 3.83 -15.70 22.21
N LYS A 362 2.97 -14.95 22.91
CA LYS A 362 3.19 -13.53 23.23
C LYS A 362 3.43 -12.66 21.98
N SER A 363 2.88 -13.03 20.84
CA SER A 363 3.07 -12.35 19.55
C SER A 363 1.78 -11.66 19.11
N GLN A 364 1.92 -10.62 18.31
CA GLN A 364 0.84 -10.16 17.44
C GLN A 364 0.78 -11.09 16.23
N ILE A 365 -0.42 -11.45 15.75
CA ILE A 365 -0.56 -12.46 14.70
C ILE A 365 -1.61 -12.08 13.67
N ALA A 366 -1.32 -12.31 12.39
CA ALA A 366 -2.27 -12.09 11.31
C ALA A 366 -1.98 -13.01 10.12
N PHE A 367 -3.01 -13.35 9.35
CA PHE A 367 -2.87 -14.09 8.10
C PHE A 367 -2.71 -13.13 6.92
N ASP A 368 -1.81 -13.44 5.99
CA ASP A 368 -1.68 -12.70 4.73
C ASP A 368 -2.66 -13.24 3.68
N ALA A 369 -2.56 -12.68 2.47
CA ALA A 369 -3.34 -13.09 1.30
C ALA A 369 -3.15 -14.57 0.95
N ASP A 370 -1.97 -15.13 1.22
CA ASP A 370 -1.58 -16.50 0.89
C ASP A 370 -1.90 -17.49 2.03
N GLU A 371 -2.65 -17.06 3.05
CA GLU A 371 -2.97 -17.82 4.27
C GLU A 371 -1.72 -18.26 5.06
N THR A 372 -0.60 -17.52 4.93
CA THR A 372 0.54 -17.65 5.82
C THR A 372 0.24 -16.89 7.11
N LEU A 373 0.38 -17.55 8.26
CA LEU A 373 0.29 -16.89 9.55
C LEU A 373 1.62 -16.22 9.89
N TRP A 374 1.57 -14.92 10.14
CA TRP A 374 2.70 -14.13 10.58
C TRP A 374 2.66 -13.90 12.08
N ALA A 375 3.84 -13.79 12.67
CA ALA A 375 4.02 -13.50 14.08
C ALA A 375 4.99 -12.32 14.23
N HIS A 376 4.49 -11.27 14.88
CA HIS A 376 5.23 -10.04 15.14
C HIS A 376 5.53 -9.88 16.63
N ASN A 377 6.77 -9.51 16.94
CA ASN A 377 7.16 -9.18 18.31
C ASN A 377 7.00 -7.67 18.57
N ALA A 378 5.90 -7.31 19.21
CA ALA A 378 5.61 -5.93 19.65
C ALA A 378 6.71 -5.30 20.53
N GLY A 379 7.66 -6.06 21.07
CA GLY A 379 8.77 -5.54 21.88
C GLY A 379 10.08 -5.31 21.14
N THR A 380 10.25 -5.87 19.93
CA THR A 380 11.50 -5.74 19.15
C THR A 380 11.28 -5.33 17.70
N GLY A 381 10.06 -5.44 17.18
CA GLY A 381 9.76 -5.18 15.78
C GLY A 381 9.98 -6.40 14.87
N ASP A 382 10.39 -7.55 15.40
CA ASP A 382 10.77 -8.70 14.58
C ASP A 382 9.55 -9.46 14.03
N TRP A 383 9.61 -9.77 12.73
CA TRP A 383 8.65 -10.57 12.00
C TRP A 383 9.18 -11.97 11.70
N ARG A 384 8.31 -12.97 11.88
CA ARG A 384 8.53 -14.38 11.54
C ARG A 384 7.25 -14.95 10.94
N THR A 385 7.37 -16.04 10.19
CA THR A 385 6.21 -16.83 9.78
C THR A 385 6.04 -18.02 10.71
N VAL A 386 4.80 -18.46 10.91
CA VAL A 386 4.49 -19.75 11.52
C VAL A 386 4.61 -20.81 10.43
N THR A 387 5.71 -21.56 10.45
CA THR A 387 6.05 -22.54 9.41
C THR A 387 5.20 -23.81 9.47
N ASP A 388 4.59 -24.08 10.63
CA ASP A 388 3.70 -25.22 10.85
C ASP A 388 2.65 -24.86 11.91
N LEU A 389 1.39 -24.72 11.49
CA LEU A 389 0.27 -24.38 12.36
C LEU A 389 -0.08 -25.49 13.37
N THR A 390 0.37 -26.73 13.15
CA THR A 390 0.10 -27.85 14.07
C THR A 390 1.06 -27.88 15.25
N THR A 391 2.26 -27.32 15.08
CA THR A 391 3.29 -27.24 16.12
C THR A 391 3.55 -25.81 16.60
N GLY A 392 3.11 -24.81 15.84
CA GLY A 392 3.31 -23.39 16.12
C GLY A 392 4.74 -22.92 15.86
N ALA A 393 5.56 -23.73 15.17
CA ALA A 393 6.98 -23.47 14.98
C ALA A 393 7.23 -22.24 14.10
N LEU A 394 8.12 -21.35 14.54
CA LEU A 394 8.48 -20.12 13.82
C LEU A 394 9.67 -20.30 12.88
N SER A 395 9.70 -19.49 11.83
CA SER A 395 10.88 -19.27 10.99
C SER A 395 11.97 -18.47 11.73
N ASP A 396 13.13 -18.34 11.10
CA ASP A 396 14.07 -17.26 11.43
C ASP A 396 13.41 -15.88 11.19
N VAL A 397 14.02 -14.82 11.73
CA VAL A 397 13.55 -13.44 11.50
C VAL A 397 13.60 -13.14 10.01
N VAL A 398 12.44 -12.73 9.47
CA VAL A 398 12.29 -12.31 8.08
C VAL A 398 12.63 -10.83 7.93
N ALA A 399 12.11 -9.99 8.83
CA ALA A 399 12.36 -8.55 8.85
C ALA A 399 12.23 -8.00 10.27
N THR A 400 12.72 -6.79 10.50
CA THR A 400 12.51 -6.03 11.74
C THR A 400 11.99 -4.65 11.38
N THR A 401 10.81 -4.29 11.87
CA THR A 401 10.14 -3.02 11.57
C THR A 401 9.65 -2.32 12.85
N ARG A 402 8.60 -1.49 12.76
CA ARG A 402 7.99 -0.82 13.91
C ARG A 402 7.41 -1.81 14.92
N GLU A 403 7.25 -1.35 16.15
CA GLU A 403 6.65 -2.11 17.24
C GLU A 403 5.11 -2.07 17.16
N TYR A 404 4.51 -2.83 16.24
CA TYR A 404 3.05 -3.02 16.22
C TYR A 404 2.53 -3.67 17.50
N THR A 405 1.50 -3.05 18.07
CA THR A 405 0.86 -3.51 19.31
C THR A 405 -0.34 -4.40 19.07
N ASP A 406 -0.83 -4.43 17.84
CA ASP A 406 -1.99 -5.19 17.40
C ASP A 406 -1.94 -5.36 15.88
N LEU A 407 -2.48 -6.47 15.35
CA LEU A 407 -2.54 -6.72 13.92
C LEU A 407 -3.95 -7.19 13.52
N ALA A 408 -4.46 -6.62 12.44
CA ALA A 408 -5.61 -7.14 11.74
C ALA A 408 -5.15 -7.92 10.51
N ARG A 409 -5.86 -9.03 10.27
CA ARG A 409 -5.84 -9.71 8.98
C ARG A 409 -6.26 -8.72 7.89
N CYS A 410 -5.73 -9.00 6.72
CA CYS A 410 -5.93 -8.26 5.51
C CYS A 410 -7.40 -8.14 5.04
N GLY A 411 -7.65 -7.09 4.25
CA GLY A 411 -8.79 -6.92 3.33
C GLY A 411 -8.44 -5.85 2.28
N PHE A 412 -9.24 -5.81 1.21
CA PHE A 412 -9.12 -4.92 0.07
C PHE A 412 -9.59 -3.53 0.44
N ALA A 413 -8.65 -2.59 0.35
CA ALA A 413 -8.95 -1.18 0.24
C ALA A 413 -9.49 -0.91 -1.17
N GLU A 414 -10.78 -0.64 -1.34
CA GLU A 414 -11.27 -0.04 -2.59
C GLU A 414 -11.29 1.48 -2.39
N TYR A 415 -10.18 2.16 -2.68
CA TYR A 415 -10.15 3.63 -2.71
C TYR A 415 -11.05 4.14 -3.83
N SER A 416 -12.31 4.43 -3.51
CA SER A 416 -13.21 5.06 -4.48
C SER A 416 -12.68 6.45 -4.80
N GLN A 417 -12.34 6.68 -6.07
CA GLN A 417 -11.85 7.96 -6.58
C GLN A 417 -12.80 9.10 -6.18
N ALA A 418 -12.27 10.12 -5.51
CA ALA A 418 -13.00 11.36 -5.17
C ALA A 418 -12.98 12.37 -6.32
#